data_AF-A0A1G8QMB1-F1
#
_entry.id   AF-A0A1G8QMB1-F1
#
_cell.length_a   1.000
_cell.length_b   1.000
_cell.length_c   1.000
_cell.angle_alpha   90.00
_cell.angle_beta   90.00
_cell.angle_gamma   90.00
#
_symmetry.space_group_name_H-M   'P 1'
#
loop_
_entity.id
_entity.type
_entity.pdbx_description
1 polymer ?
#
loop_
_entity_poly.entity_id
_entity_poly.type
_entity_poly.pdbx_seq_one_letter_code
_entity_poly.pdbx_strand_id
1 'polypeptide(L)' 'MFRINENTRIGELLRACPEAAGILQEMGMHCPGCPSAQNETLEEACMVHDMDVDSLIEDLKGFLENM' A
#
# COMPACT_ATOMS: atom_id res chain seq x y z
N MET A 1 17.25 0.01 -0.15
CA MET A 1 16.10 -0.80 0.31
C MET A 1 15.01 0.17 0.72
N PHE A 2 13.88 0.14 0.02
CA PHE A 2 12.72 0.95 0.38
C PHE A 2 12.16 0.41 1.71
N ARG A 3 11.98 1.27 2.72
CA ARG A 3 11.47 0.88 4.03
C ARG A 3 9.99 1.24 4.09
N ILE A 4 9.14 0.22 4.18
CA ILE A 4 7.68 0.38 4.30
C ILE A 4 7.29 0.52 5.77
N ASN A 5 6.41 1.47 6.03
CA ASN A 5 5.71 1.68 7.30
C ASN A 5 4.34 2.32 7.05
N GLU A 6 3.55 2.50 8.10
CA GLU A 6 2.19 3.04 8.10
C GLU A 6 2.08 4.45 7.50
N ASN A 7 3.16 5.23 7.62
CA ASN A 7 3.30 6.58 7.10
C ASN A 7 3.70 6.64 5.61
N THR A 8 3.99 5.49 4.99
CA THR A 8 4.36 5.41 3.57
C THR A 8 3.17 5.85 2.72
N ARG A 9 3.38 6.76 1.76
CA ARG A 9 2.31 7.16 0.83
C ARG A 9 2.10 6.09 -0.23
N ILE A 10 0.86 5.84 -0.63
CA ILE A 10 0.53 4.89 -1.71
C ILE A 10 1.29 5.26 -2.99
N GLY A 11 1.34 6.55 -3.34
CA GLY A 11 2.10 7.00 -4.51
C GLY A 11 3.61 6.75 -4.41
N GLU A 12 4.19 6.81 -3.20
CA GLU A 12 5.60 6.47 -2.98
C GLU A 12 5.84 4.97 -3.14
N LEU A 13 4.97 4.16 -2.54
CA LEU A 13 4.99 2.70 -2.68
C LEU A 13 4.93 2.29 -4.15
N LEU A 14 3.96 2.81 -4.91
CA LEU A 14 3.79 2.45 -6.33
C LEU A 14 4.94 2.93 -7.23
N ARG A 15 5.64 4.00 -6.87
CA ARG A 15 6.86 4.43 -7.59
C ARG A 15 8.04 3.50 -7.31
N ALA A 16 8.12 2.96 -6.10
CA ALA A 16 9.18 2.03 -5.70
C ALA A 16 8.89 0.59 -6.15
N CYS A 17 7.62 0.19 -6.16
CA CYS A 17 7.13 -1.13 -6.51
C CYS A 17 5.75 -1.01 -7.18
N PRO A 18 5.71 -0.86 -8.52
CA PRO A 18 4.47 -0.81 -9.28
C PRO A 18 3.58 -2.06 -9.11
N GLU A 19 4.19 -3.21 -8.85
CA GLU A 19 3.52 -4.51 -8.67
C GLU A 19 2.66 -4.55 -7.38
N ALA A 20 3.00 -3.73 -6.37
CA ALA A 20 2.20 -3.58 -5.16
C ALA A 20 0.76 -3.10 -5.44
N ALA A 21 0.50 -2.52 -6.63
CA ALA A 21 -0.86 -2.19 -7.07
C ALA A 21 -1.80 -3.40 -7.06
N GLY A 22 -1.30 -4.61 -7.30
CA GLY A 22 -2.10 -5.84 -7.22
C GLY A 22 -2.59 -6.11 -5.80
N ILE A 23 -1.68 -6.07 -4.83
CA ILE A 23 -1.97 -6.28 -3.41
C ILE A 23 -2.97 -5.25 -2.90
N LEU A 24 -2.76 -3.97 -3.23
CA LEU A 24 -3.69 -2.91 -2.83
C LEU A 24 -5.11 -3.13 -3.39
N GLN A 25 -5.22 -3.63 -4.63
CA GLN A 25 -6.51 -3.94 -5.24
C GLN A 25 -7.20 -5.15 -4.59
N GLU A 26 -6.47 -6.21 -4.29
CA GLU A 26 -6.99 -7.40 -3.58
C GLU A 26 -7.56 -7.03 -2.20
N MET A 27 -6.99 -5.99 -1.60
CA MET A 27 -7.38 -5.46 -0.30
C MET A 27 -8.49 -4.41 -0.36
N GLY A 28 -9.06 -4.15 -1.54
CA GLY A 28 -10.24 -3.29 -1.70
C GLY A 28 -9.92 -1.85 -2.11
N MET A 29 -8.64 -1.49 -2.30
CA MET A 29 -8.26 -0.25 -2.94
C MET A 29 -8.42 -0.39 -4.46
N HIS A 30 -9.65 -0.24 -4.95
CA HIS A 30 -10.02 -0.44 -6.35
C HIS A 30 -9.31 0.48 -7.36
N CYS A 31 -8.71 1.59 -6.93
CA CYS A 31 -8.00 2.52 -7.81
C CYS A 31 -6.76 3.13 -7.13
N PRO A 32 -5.70 2.33 -6.88
CA PRO A 32 -4.53 2.80 -6.15
C PRO A 32 -3.74 3.85 -6.96
N GLY A 33 -3.96 3.91 -8.28
CA GLY A 33 -3.41 4.93 -9.16
C GLY A 33 -4.15 6.27 -9.17
N CYS A 34 -5.31 6.42 -8.53
CA CYS A 34 -6.01 7.69 -8.53
C CYS A 34 -5.26 8.77 -7.72
N PRO A 35 -5.35 10.06 -8.08
CA PRO A 35 -4.64 11.12 -7.35
C PRO A 35 -5.03 11.24 -5.88
N SER A 36 -6.24 10.80 -5.49
CA SER A 36 -6.66 10.75 -4.10
C SER A 36 -5.87 9.69 -3.34
N ALA A 37 -5.97 8.42 -3.77
CA ALA A 37 -5.26 7.30 -3.17
C ALA A 37 -3.76 7.54 -3.06
N GLN A 38 -3.12 8.06 -4.12
CA GLN A 38 -1.67 8.30 -4.10
C GLN A 38 -1.22 9.32 -3.04
N ASN A 39 -2.13 10.17 -2.55
CA ASN A 39 -1.86 11.16 -1.51
C ASN A 39 -2.20 10.65 -0.09
N GLU A 40 -2.80 9.47 0.04
CA GLU A 40 -3.08 8.85 1.33
C GLU A 40 -1.87 8.03 1.80
N THR A 41 -1.65 7.99 3.11
CA THR A 41 -0.76 7.00 3.72
C THR A 41 -1.41 5.62 3.73
N LEU A 42 -0.62 4.56 3.94
CA LEU A 42 -1.17 3.21 4.13
C LEU A 42 -2.15 3.17 5.31
N GLU A 43 -1.84 3.86 6.41
CA GLU A 43 -2.72 3.97 7.58
C GLU A 43 -4.04 4.67 7.24
N GLU A 44 -4.01 5.84 6.60
CA GLU A 44 -5.20 6.60 6.23
C GLU A 44 -6.12 5.78 5.32
N ALA A 45 -5.53 5.12 4.31
CA ALA A 45 -6.29 4.28 3.40
C ALA A 45 -6.88 3.05 4.12
N CYS A 46 -6.12 2.40 5.02
CA CYS A 46 -6.64 1.31 5.84
C CYS A 46 -7.80 1.76 6.74
N MET A 47 -7.74 2.95 7.32
CA MET A 47 -8.83 3.50 8.14
C MET A 47 -10.12 3.74 7.35
N VAL A 48 -10.03 4.19 6.10
CA VAL A 48 -11.21 4.40 5.22
C VAL A 48 -11.87 3.07 4.81
N HIS A 49 -11.08 2.00 4.76
CA HIS A 49 -11.51 0.68 4.29
C HIS A 49 -11.71 -0.34 5.42
N ASP A 50 -11.70 0.08 6.69
CA ASP A 50 -11.82 -0.78 7.89
C ASP A 50 -10.83 -1.96 7.88
N MET A 51 -9.57 -1.67 7.54
CA MET A 51 -8.48 -2.64 7.43
C MET A 51 -7.41 -2.45 8.50
N ASP A 52 -6.70 -3.53 8.81
CA ASP A 52 -5.52 -3.48 9.67
C ASP A 52 -4.27 -3.10 8.86
N VAL A 53 -3.65 -1.97 9.22
CA VAL A 53 -2.47 -1.45 8.51
C VAL A 53 -1.24 -2.34 8.72
N ASP A 54 -1.12 -2.97 9.88
CA ASP A 54 0.01 -3.86 10.20
C ASP A 54 -0.01 -5.10 9.29
N SER A 55 -1.18 -5.71 9.12
CA SER A 55 -1.39 -6.83 8.18
C SER A 55 -1.01 -6.45 6.74
N LEU A 56 -1.43 -5.27 6.25
CA LEU A 56 -1.04 -4.77 4.93
C LEU A 56 0.47 -4.59 4.79
N ILE A 57 1.12 -4.05 5.81
CA ILE A 57 2.58 -3.84 5.79
C ILE A 57 3.30 -5.19 5.79
N GLU A 58 2.82 -6.19 6.52
CA GLU A 58 3.38 -7.54 6.51
C GLU A 58 3.25 -8.19 5.13
N ASP A 59 2.08 -8.12 4.50
CA ASP A 59 1.86 -8.65 3.14
C ASP A 59 2.76 -7.96 2.11
N LEU A 60 2.89 -6.63 2.18
CA LEU A 60 3.78 -5.87 1.31
C LEU A 60 5.25 -6.23 1.52
N LYS A 61 5.69 -6.40 2.78
CA LYS A 61 7.07 -6.83 3.08
C LYS A 61 7.33 -8.23 2.54
N GLY A 62 6.41 -9.17 2.80
CA GLY A 62 6.50 -10.54 2.30
C GLY A 62 6.55 -10.57 0.77
N PHE A 63 5.76 -9.75 0.10
CA PHE A 63 5.83 -9.62 -1.36
C PHE A 63 7.19 -9.10 -1.84
N LEU A 64 7.71 -8.03 -1.22
CA LEU A 64 8.99 -7.44 -1.59
C LEU A 64 10.19 -8.35 -1.31
N GLU A 65 10.14 -9.19 -0.28
CA GLU A 65 11.19 -10.16 0.04
C GLU A 65 11.22 -11.36 -0.91
N ASN A 66 10.10 -11.63 -1.62
CA ASN A 66 9.96 -12.74 -2.55
C ASN A 66 10.12 -12.33 -4.03
N MET A 67 10.60 -11.11 -4.30
CA MET A 67 10.86 -10.56 -5.64
C MET A 67 12.33 -10.70 -6.06
#